data_AF-A0A536U4F1-F1
#
_entry.id   AF-A0A536U4F1-F1
#
_cell.length_a   1.000
_cell.length_b   1.000
_cell.length_c   1.000
_cell.angle_alpha   90.00
_cell.angle_beta   90.00
_cell.angle_gamma   90.00
#
_symmetry.space_group_name_H-M   'P 1'
#
loop_
_entity.id
_entity.type
_entity.pdbx_description
1 polymer ?
#
loop_
_entity_poly.entity_id
_entity_poly.type
_entity_poly.pdbx_seq_one_letter_code
_entity_poly.pdbx_strand_id
1 'polypeptide(L)'
;MPKASFSLLLSALAASLAACANLGPITSGMPAQQVQAKLGAPETVRKNADGSEVWEYPGGPLGRQTYMVTLGSDRAVREVQQVLNDEYFSRVSAGMSRDEVRRLLGKPGEIMVFGARDEEVWSWRYQQQNPMFFNVLFDRTAGTVRTTQRIEEILWLDHDC
;
A
#
# COMPACT_ATOMS: atom_id res chain seq x y z
N MET A 1 5.77 36.58 -67.81
CA MET A 1 7.08 35.95 -67.52
C MET A 1 7.93 36.96 -66.75
N PRO A 2 8.88 36.57 -65.88
CA PRO A 2 8.87 35.67 -64.71
C PRO A 2 9.36 36.44 -63.44
N LYS A 3 9.34 35.92 -62.20
CA LYS A 3 10.30 34.96 -61.61
C LYS A 3 9.82 34.52 -60.22
N ALA A 4 10.12 33.27 -59.90
CA ALA A 4 9.86 32.58 -58.64
C ALA A 4 10.92 32.88 -57.55
N SER A 5 10.56 32.51 -56.31
CA SER A 5 11.32 31.66 -55.38
C SER A 5 11.67 32.24 -53.99
N PHE A 6 11.35 31.40 -52.99
CA PHE A 6 12.07 31.09 -51.74
C PHE A 6 12.11 32.10 -50.58
N SER A 7 11.44 31.75 -49.47
CA SER A 7 12.15 31.39 -48.24
C SER A 7 11.28 30.59 -47.26
N LEU A 8 11.89 29.49 -46.83
CA LEU A 8 11.51 28.51 -45.82
C LEU A 8 11.91 29.01 -44.40
N LEU A 9 11.51 28.26 -43.37
CA LEU A 9 12.02 28.19 -41.98
C LEU A 9 11.20 28.95 -40.92
N LEU A 10 10.93 28.47 -39.71
CA LEU A 10 11.09 27.20 -38.96
C LEU A 10 10.79 27.63 -37.50
N SER A 11 9.97 26.93 -36.71
CA SER A 11 10.23 26.75 -35.26
C SER A 11 9.14 25.93 -34.55
N ALA A 12 9.56 24.70 -34.27
CA ALA A 12 9.32 23.96 -33.04
C ALA A 12 7.86 23.66 -32.64
N LEU A 13 7.32 22.64 -33.30
CA LEU A 13 6.37 21.71 -32.70
C LEU A 13 7.06 21.01 -31.52
N ALA A 14 6.90 21.54 -30.31
CA ALA A 14 7.24 20.84 -29.07
C ALA A 14 6.25 19.69 -28.86
N ALA A 15 6.48 18.59 -29.56
CA ALA A 15 5.86 17.31 -29.25
C ALA A 15 6.48 16.82 -27.93
N SER A 16 5.96 17.31 -26.81
CA SER A 16 6.09 16.61 -25.54
C SER A 16 5.38 15.28 -25.72
N LEU A 17 6.14 14.23 -26.06
CA LEU A 17 5.68 12.87 -25.88
C LEU A 17 5.42 12.69 -24.38
N ALA A 18 4.18 12.96 -23.97
CA ALA A 18 3.58 12.23 -22.89
C ALA A 18 3.60 10.77 -23.33
N ALA A 19 4.73 10.10 -23.08
CA ALA A 19 4.75 8.67 -23.01
C ALA A 19 3.76 8.35 -21.89
N CYS A 20 2.51 8.09 -22.26
CA CYS A 20 1.59 7.33 -21.44
C CYS A 20 2.30 5.98 -21.27
N ALA A 21 3.21 5.92 -20.29
CA ALA A 21 3.79 4.69 -19.86
C ALA A 21 2.59 3.89 -19.37
N ASN A 22 2.12 2.99 -20.23
CA ASN A 22 1.15 1.99 -19.85
C ASN A 22 1.91 1.08 -18.89
N LEU A 23 1.97 1.50 -17.62
CA LEU A 23 2.71 0.83 -16.58
C LEU A 23 1.91 -0.44 -16.25
N GLY A 24 2.17 -1.51 -17.01
CA GLY A 24 1.59 -2.82 -16.76
C GLY A 24 1.88 -3.35 -15.35
N PRO A 25 1.29 -4.49 -14.96
CA PRO A 25 1.40 -5.02 -13.60
C PRO A 25 2.85 -5.23 -13.16
N ILE A 26 3.10 -5.20 -11.85
CA ILE A 26 4.38 -5.63 -11.28
C ILE A 26 4.44 -7.15 -11.38
N THR A 27 5.48 -7.68 -12.01
CA THR A 27 5.66 -9.12 -12.25
C THR A 27 6.92 -9.62 -11.56
N SER A 28 6.97 -10.93 -11.28
CA SER A 28 8.19 -11.59 -10.82
C SER A 28 9.35 -11.33 -11.81
N GLY A 29 10.56 -11.19 -11.29
CA GLY A 29 11.77 -10.82 -12.03
C GLY A 29 11.93 -9.33 -12.33
N MET A 30 10.91 -8.49 -12.12
CA MET A 30 11.02 -7.04 -12.35
C MET A 30 12.08 -6.41 -11.43
N PRO A 31 13.01 -5.59 -11.93
CA PRO A 31 14.01 -4.95 -11.08
C PRO A 31 13.38 -3.88 -10.18
N ALA A 32 13.90 -3.75 -8.96
CA ALA A 32 13.44 -2.81 -7.94
C ALA A 32 13.28 -1.36 -8.46
N GLN A 33 14.21 -0.89 -9.30
CA GLN A 33 14.18 0.45 -9.87
C GLN A 33 12.97 0.66 -10.79
N GLN A 34 12.54 -0.38 -11.52
CA GLN A 34 11.36 -0.31 -12.36
C GLN A 34 10.07 -0.31 -11.51
N VAL A 35 10.07 -1.02 -10.38
CA VAL A 35 8.97 -0.93 -9.39
C VAL A 35 8.86 0.49 -8.84
N GLN A 36 9.97 1.12 -8.45
CA GLN A 36 9.96 2.49 -7.96
C GLN A 36 9.57 3.51 -9.02
N ALA A 37 9.99 3.31 -10.28
CA ALA A 37 9.56 4.15 -11.39
C ALA A 37 8.03 4.05 -11.63
N LYS A 38 7.42 2.91 -11.28
CA LYS A 38 5.97 2.67 -11.42
C LYS A 38 5.16 3.18 -10.24
N LEU A 39 5.58 2.85 -9.01
CA LEU A 39 4.80 3.05 -7.79
C LEU A 39 5.31 4.22 -6.93
N GLY A 40 6.47 4.78 -7.26
CA GLY A 40 7.20 5.68 -6.39
C GLY A 40 8.01 4.94 -5.32
N ALA A 41 8.52 5.71 -4.36
CA ALA A 41 9.23 5.15 -3.22
C ALA A 41 8.24 4.35 -2.34
N PRO A 42 8.64 3.17 -1.84
CA PRO A 42 7.85 2.45 -0.84
C PRO A 42 7.77 3.29 0.44
N GLU A 43 6.66 3.17 1.17
CA GLU A 43 6.52 3.87 2.45
C GLU A 43 7.40 3.22 3.52
N THR A 44 7.52 1.89 3.51
CA THR A 44 8.40 1.16 4.41
C THR A 44 9.24 0.16 3.63
N VAL A 45 10.53 0.11 3.94
CA VAL A 45 11.45 -0.93 3.46
C VAL A 45 11.90 -1.75 4.65
N ARG A 46 11.64 -3.05 4.60
CA ARG A 46 12.11 -4.00 5.61
C ARG A 46 13.17 -4.89 4.99
N LYS A 47 14.36 -4.87 5.56
CA LYS A 47 15.48 -5.71 5.13
C LYS A 47 15.52 -6.97 5.96
N ASN A 48 15.76 -8.10 5.30
CA ASN A 48 15.92 -9.40 5.93
C ASN A 48 17.40 -9.80 5.96
N ALA A 49 17.75 -10.74 6.84
CA ALA A 49 19.13 -11.19 7.02
C ALA A 49 19.71 -11.92 5.80
N ASP A 50 18.87 -12.51 4.97
CA ASP A 50 19.24 -13.18 3.71
C ASP A 50 19.48 -12.19 2.54
N GLY A 51 19.38 -10.88 2.81
CA GLY A 51 19.54 -9.81 1.82
C GLY A 51 18.26 -9.52 1.01
N SER A 52 17.17 -10.26 1.23
CA SER A 52 15.87 -9.91 0.66
C SER A 52 15.29 -8.65 1.31
N GLU A 53 14.38 -7.99 0.61
CA GLU A 53 13.65 -6.84 1.13
C GLU A 53 12.16 -7.01 0.92
N VAL A 54 11.35 -6.52 1.85
CA VAL A 54 9.91 -6.38 1.67
C VAL A 54 9.59 -4.88 1.65
N TRP A 55 9.03 -4.44 0.54
CA TRP A 55 8.61 -3.07 0.31
C TRP A 55 7.11 -2.96 0.53
N GLU A 56 6.72 -1.98 1.33
CA GLU A 56 5.33 -1.73 1.70
C GLU A 56 4.79 -0.53 0.93
N TYR A 57 3.66 -0.73 0.26
CA TYR A 57 2.91 0.28 -0.49
C TYR A 57 1.46 0.31 0.02
N PRO A 58 1.18 1.03 1.11
CA PRO A 58 -0.20 1.25 1.55
C PRO A 58 -0.90 2.22 0.58
N GLY A 59 -2.22 2.06 0.42
CA GLY A 59 -3.03 2.90 -0.47
C GLY A 59 -3.29 4.33 0.03
N GLY A 60 -2.52 4.81 1.01
CA GLY A 60 -2.71 6.09 1.71
C GLY A 60 -3.77 6.04 2.83
N PRO A 61 -4.10 7.19 3.46
CA PRO A 61 -4.98 7.24 4.63
C PRO A 61 -6.40 6.68 4.42
N LEU A 62 -6.94 6.86 3.21
CA LEU A 62 -8.25 6.33 2.79
C LEU A 62 -8.10 5.08 1.89
N GLY A 63 -6.89 4.52 1.79
CA GLY A 63 -6.59 3.37 0.96
C GLY A 63 -7.26 2.11 1.49
N ARG A 64 -7.77 1.27 0.57
CA ARG A 64 -8.40 -0.03 0.87
C ARG A 64 -7.52 -1.23 0.54
N GLN A 65 -6.26 -0.96 0.20
CA GLN A 65 -5.30 -1.96 -0.21
C GLN A 65 -3.94 -1.58 0.37
N THR A 66 -3.18 -2.60 0.74
CA THR A 66 -1.74 -2.49 1.02
C THR A 66 -1.07 -3.56 0.19
N TYR A 67 -0.07 -3.18 -0.60
CA TYR A 67 0.75 -4.13 -1.34
C TYR A 67 2.09 -4.32 -0.63
N MET A 68 2.49 -5.57 -0.49
CA MET A 68 3.85 -5.95 -0.10
C MET A 68 4.57 -6.51 -1.33
N VAL A 69 5.70 -5.92 -1.66
CA VAL A 69 6.57 -6.37 -2.76
C VAL A 69 7.83 -6.97 -2.16
N THR A 70 7.98 -8.28 -2.30
CA THR A 70 9.19 -8.99 -1.86
C THR A 70 10.22 -8.97 -2.97
N LEU A 71 11.41 -8.45 -2.68
CA LEU A 71 12.57 -8.45 -3.55
C LEU A 71 13.58 -9.47 -3.05
N GLY A 72 14.21 -10.21 -3.96
CA GLY A 72 15.35 -11.06 -3.63
C GLY A 72 16.60 -10.24 -3.31
N SER A 73 17.66 -10.93 -2.87
CA SER A 73 18.99 -10.32 -2.66
C SER A 73 19.60 -9.72 -3.93
N ASP A 74 19.12 -10.14 -5.11
CA ASP A 74 19.44 -9.58 -6.42
C ASP A 74 18.59 -8.35 -6.79
N ARG A 75 17.76 -7.85 -5.87
CA ARG A 75 16.88 -6.68 -6.06
C ARG A 75 15.83 -6.88 -7.17
N ALA A 76 15.50 -8.12 -7.50
CA ALA A 76 14.40 -8.46 -8.41
C ALA A 76 13.16 -8.90 -7.63
N VAL A 77 11.98 -8.54 -8.12
CA VAL A 77 10.69 -8.95 -7.54
C VAL A 77 10.58 -10.46 -7.51
N ARG A 78 10.27 -11.00 -6.34
CA ARG A 78 9.91 -12.40 -6.13
C ARG A 78 8.41 -12.54 -6.01
N GLU A 79 7.78 -11.64 -5.27
CA GLU A 79 6.38 -11.72 -4.94
C GLU A 79 5.75 -10.34 -4.79
N VAL A 80 4.46 -10.25 -5.13
CA VAL A 80 3.61 -9.07 -4.89
C VAL A 80 2.32 -9.56 -4.26
N GLN A 81 2.01 -9.08 -3.06
CA GLN A 81 0.84 -9.51 -2.29
C GLN A 81 -0.01 -8.30 -1.94
N GLN A 82 -1.30 -8.33 -2.27
CA GLN A 82 -2.28 -7.46 -1.61
C GLN A 82 -2.59 -8.12 -0.26
N VAL A 83 -2.40 -7.42 0.86
CA VAL A 83 -2.46 -8.02 2.20
C VAL A 83 -3.69 -7.64 3.03
N LEU A 84 -4.58 -6.82 2.50
CA LEU A 84 -5.83 -6.45 3.18
C LEU A 84 -6.98 -7.31 2.63
N ASN A 85 -6.96 -8.59 2.99
CA ASN A 85 -7.95 -9.60 2.61
C ASN A 85 -8.06 -10.72 3.66
N ASP A 86 -9.05 -11.59 3.48
CA ASP A 86 -9.40 -12.63 4.46
C ASP A 86 -8.27 -13.60 4.78
N GLU A 87 -7.44 -13.95 3.78
CA GLU A 87 -6.30 -14.84 3.98
C GLU A 87 -5.32 -14.23 4.99
N TYR A 88 -4.93 -12.97 4.82
CA TYR A 88 -3.99 -12.29 5.71
C TYR A 88 -4.61 -11.96 7.06
N PHE A 89 -5.87 -11.55 7.09
CA PHE A 89 -6.59 -11.27 8.33
C PHE A 89 -6.68 -12.52 9.22
N SER A 90 -6.90 -13.70 8.63
CA SER A 90 -6.96 -14.97 9.37
C SER A 90 -5.63 -15.34 10.06
N ARG A 91 -4.51 -14.78 9.60
CA ARG A 91 -3.19 -15.02 10.18
C ARG A 91 -2.96 -14.19 11.45
N VAL A 92 -3.72 -13.12 11.66
CA VAL A 92 -3.62 -12.32 12.89
C VAL A 92 -4.29 -13.08 14.03
N SER A 93 -3.54 -13.36 15.08
CA SER A 93 -4.01 -14.14 16.23
C SER A 93 -3.62 -13.48 17.55
N ALA A 94 -4.38 -13.82 18.61
CA ALA A 94 -4.10 -13.34 19.96
C ALA A 94 -2.67 -13.70 20.39
N GLY A 95 -2.01 -12.76 21.08
CA GLY A 95 -0.61 -12.90 21.51
C GLY A 95 0.41 -12.37 20.51
N MET A 96 0.06 -12.14 19.24
CA MET A 96 0.98 -11.54 18.27
C MET A 96 1.38 -10.12 18.70
N SER A 97 2.64 -9.78 18.54
CA SER A 97 3.16 -8.42 18.76
C SER A 97 2.70 -7.45 17.67
N ARG A 98 2.72 -6.16 17.99
CA ARG A 98 2.54 -5.05 17.02
C ARG A 98 3.39 -5.23 15.76
N ASP A 99 4.65 -5.64 15.93
CA ASP A 99 5.58 -5.83 14.82
C ASP A 99 5.22 -7.02 13.93
N GLU A 100 4.70 -8.11 14.49
CA GLU A 100 4.19 -9.23 13.71
C GLU A 100 2.97 -8.83 12.89
N VAL A 101 2.04 -8.08 13.47
CA VAL A 101 0.88 -7.55 12.75
C VAL A 101 1.32 -6.57 11.64
N ARG A 102 2.30 -5.69 11.90
CA ARG A 102 2.91 -4.81 10.89
C ARG A 102 3.53 -5.58 9.73
N ARG A 103 4.15 -6.73 10.00
CA ARG A 103 4.75 -7.59 8.96
C ARG A 103 3.69 -8.28 8.11
N LEU A 104 2.48 -8.49 8.64
CA LEU A 104 1.38 -9.11 7.90
C LEU A 104 0.56 -8.09 7.09
N LEU A 105 0.17 -6.97 7.70
CA LEU A 105 -0.85 -6.07 7.12
C LEU A 105 -0.30 -4.71 6.67
N GLY A 106 0.97 -4.43 6.98
CA GLY A 106 1.58 -3.13 6.76
C GLY A 106 1.01 -2.06 7.70
N LYS A 107 1.14 -0.79 7.32
CA LYS A 107 0.78 0.35 8.17
C LYS A 107 -0.73 0.48 8.32
N PRO A 108 -1.25 0.58 9.55
CA PRO A 108 -2.64 0.91 9.74
C PRO A 108 -2.92 2.33 9.25
N GLY A 109 -4.12 2.53 8.70
CA GLY A 109 -4.58 3.86 8.31
C GLY A 109 -4.90 4.74 9.51
N GLU A 110 -5.25 4.13 10.64
CA GLU A 110 -5.59 4.80 11.89
C GLU A 110 -5.09 4.01 13.11
N ILE A 111 -4.66 4.75 14.14
CA ILE A 111 -4.32 4.21 15.45
C ILE A 111 -5.11 5.00 16.50
N MET A 112 -5.88 4.29 17.32
CA MET A 112 -6.62 4.86 18.45
C MET A 112 -6.15 4.26 19.77
N VAL A 113 -6.13 5.06 20.84
CA VAL A 113 -5.73 4.61 22.18
C VAL A 113 -6.85 4.89 23.18
N PHE A 114 -7.28 3.84 23.90
CA PHE A 114 -8.28 3.91 24.95
C PHE A 114 -7.64 3.64 26.32
N GLY A 115 -7.15 4.70 26.97
CA GLY A 115 -6.40 4.59 28.22
C GLY A 115 -7.15 3.86 29.35
N ALA A 116 -8.46 4.08 29.48
CA ALA A 116 -9.27 3.44 30.52
C ALA A 116 -9.39 1.90 30.38
N ARG A 117 -9.13 1.35 29.19
CA ARG A 117 -9.17 -0.10 28.90
C ARG A 117 -7.78 -0.71 28.72
N ASP A 118 -6.75 0.12 28.86
CA ASP A 118 -5.39 -0.15 28.43
C ASP A 118 -5.33 -0.82 27.04
N GLU A 119 -5.98 -0.17 26.08
CA GLU A 119 -6.23 -0.71 24.74
C GLU A 119 -5.70 0.23 23.66
N GLU A 120 -5.13 -0.34 22.62
CA GLU A 120 -4.70 0.34 21.41
C GLU A 120 -5.30 -0.39 20.22
N VAL A 121 -5.92 0.35 19.30
CA VAL A 121 -6.62 -0.21 18.15
C VAL A 121 -5.97 0.29 16.89
N TRP A 122 -5.56 -0.65 16.04
CA TRP A 122 -5.05 -0.36 14.70
C TRP A 122 -6.11 -0.73 13.68
N SER A 123 -6.41 0.20 12.77
CA SER A 123 -7.50 0.05 11.81
C SER A 123 -6.98 0.10 10.37
N TRP A 124 -7.44 -0.83 9.55
CA TRP A 124 -7.25 -0.82 8.10
C TRP A 124 -8.60 -0.80 7.40
N ARG A 125 -8.76 0.11 6.44
CA ARG A 125 -9.88 0.05 5.51
C ARG A 125 -9.64 -1.06 4.50
N TYR A 126 -10.67 -1.79 4.15
CA TYR A 126 -10.64 -2.76 3.06
C TYR A 126 -12.00 -2.84 2.37
N GLN A 127 -12.03 -3.47 1.20
CA GLN A 127 -13.25 -3.61 0.41
C GLN A 127 -13.71 -5.07 0.43
N GLN A 128 -14.98 -5.29 0.79
CA GLN A 128 -15.73 -6.51 0.49
C GLN A 128 -16.96 -6.13 -0.34
N GLN A 129 -18.11 -6.76 -0.11
CA GLN A 129 -19.39 -6.31 -0.66
C GLN A 129 -19.64 -4.84 -0.26
N ASN A 130 -19.32 -4.49 0.99
CA ASN A 130 -19.35 -3.12 1.51
C ASN A 130 -17.94 -2.65 1.90
N PRO A 131 -17.72 -1.34 2.07
CA PRO A 131 -16.52 -0.79 2.71
C PRO A 131 -16.44 -1.23 4.18
N MET A 132 -15.28 -1.71 4.62
CA MET A 132 -15.09 -2.29 5.94
C MET A 132 -13.84 -1.74 6.63
N PHE A 133 -13.83 -1.79 7.95
CA PHE A 133 -12.61 -1.75 8.76
C PHE A 133 -12.27 -3.14 9.28
N PHE A 134 -10.99 -3.51 9.18
CA PHE A 134 -10.38 -4.56 9.98
C PHE A 134 -9.62 -3.90 11.12
N ASN A 135 -10.04 -4.18 12.35
CA ASN A 135 -9.47 -3.62 13.56
C ASN A 135 -8.69 -4.70 14.30
N VAL A 136 -7.47 -4.40 14.70
CA VAL A 136 -6.66 -5.23 15.59
C VAL A 136 -6.54 -4.51 16.93
N LEU A 137 -7.06 -5.13 17.98
CA LEU A 137 -7.11 -4.58 19.32
C LEU A 137 -5.96 -5.19 20.12
N PHE A 138 -5.05 -4.35 20.58
CA PHE A 138 -3.89 -4.72 21.38
C PHE A 138 -4.16 -4.46 22.86
N ASP A 139 -3.63 -5.35 23.70
CA ASP A 139 -3.26 -4.98 25.06
C ASP A 139 -2.15 -3.93 24.95
N ARG A 140 -2.40 -2.72 25.45
CA ARG A 140 -1.49 -1.61 25.16
C ARG A 140 -0.18 -1.77 25.92
N THR A 141 -0.22 -2.18 27.19
CA THR A 141 0.98 -2.37 28.02
C THR A 141 1.77 -3.61 27.60
N ALA A 142 1.12 -4.75 27.42
CA ALA A 142 1.79 -5.98 26.98
C ALA A 142 2.23 -5.91 25.51
N GLY A 143 1.53 -5.11 24.70
CA GLY A 143 1.83 -4.88 23.29
C GLY A 143 1.50 -6.03 22.35
N THR A 144 0.56 -6.87 22.76
CA THR A 144 0.12 -8.05 22.03
C THR A 144 -1.35 -7.98 21.67
N VAL A 145 -1.73 -8.60 20.55
CA VAL A 145 -3.13 -8.70 20.10
C VAL A 145 -3.97 -9.38 21.18
N ARG A 146 -5.07 -8.74 21.58
CA ARG A 146 -6.14 -9.35 22.37
C ARG A 146 -7.17 -10.00 21.45
N THR A 147 -7.64 -9.27 20.46
CA THR A 147 -8.67 -9.73 19.52
C THR A 147 -8.67 -8.91 18.23
N THR A 148 -9.48 -9.33 17.26
CA THR A 148 -9.72 -8.62 16.01
C THR A 148 -11.21 -8.36 15.84
N GLN A 149 -11.57 -7.26 15.19
CA GLN A 149 -12.95 -6.92 14.87
C GLN A 149 -13.07 -6.53 13.41
N ARG A 150 -14.24 -6.79 12.83
CA ARG A 150 -14.62 -6.31 11.51
C ARG A 150 -15.91 -5.52 11.66
N ILE A 151 -15.87 -4.28 11.20
CA ILE A 151 -17.03 -3.39 11.24
C ILE A 151 -17.20 -2.78 9.86
N GLU A 152 -18.44 -2.59 9.44
CA GLU A 152 -18.72 -1.84 8.23
C GLU A 152 -18.31 -0.37 8.44
N GLU A 153 -17.72 0.24 7.42
CA GLU A 153 -17.48 1.68 7.37
C GLU A 153 -18.84 2.36 7.08
N ILE A 154 -19.76 2.27 8.03
CA ILE A 154 -20.98 3.06 8.02
C ILE A 154 -20.54 4.48 8.33
N LEU A 155 -20.66 5.37 7.34
CA LEU A 155 -20.49 6.80 7.54
C LEU A 155 -21.35 7.21 8.74
N TRP A 156 -20.73 7.82 9.74
CA TRP A 156 -21.35 8.39 10.94
C TRP A 156 -22.38 9.50 10.65
N LEU A 157 -22.94 9.59 9.44
CA LEU A 157 -23.89 10.60 8.97
C LEU A 157 -25.35 10.12 8.93
N ASP A 158 -25.63 8.84 9.20
CA ASP A 158 -27.02 8.34 9.21
C ASP A 158 -27.63 8.28 10.62
N HIS A 159 -26.96 8.87 11.62
CA HIS A 159 -27.46 8.95 13.01
C HIS A 159 -28.32 10.19 13.31
N ASP A 160 -28.75 10.93 12.29
CA ASP A 160 -29.80 11.93 12.45
C ASP A 160 -31.16 11.29 12.17
N CYS A 161 -31.75 10.71 13.23
CA CYS A 161 -33.20 10.53 13.35
C CYS A 161 -33.84 11.78 13.96
#